data_AF-A0A2W2JJ88-F1
#
_entry.id   AF-A0A2W2JJ88-F1
#
_cell.length_a   1.000
_cell.length_b   1.000
_cell.length_c   1.000
_cell.angle_alpha   90.00
_cell.angle_beta   90.00
_cell.angle_gamma   90.00
#
_symmetry.space_group_name_H-M   'P 1'
#
loop_
_entity.id
_entity.type
_entity.pdbx_description
1 polymer ?
#
loop_
_entity_poly.entity_id
_entity_poly.type
_entity_poly.pdbx_seq_one_letter_code
_entity_poly.pdbx_strand_id
1 'polypeptide(L)'
;MQLAAIIVSLVLTVVGVALLARAIGQFVRYFRLGQPVPAGSRTDNPYQRSVTLVKEFLGHTRMNRWGVIGVAHWFVAIGFLTLPPTLVQAYGQLFRADWTLPVLGGFLPFEMYIEFIGVMTVIGIAVLMAIRLLSLPSRAGRKSR
;
A
#
# COMPACT_ATOMS: atom_id res chain seq x y z
N MET A 1 25.05 17.14 -5.07
CA MET A 1 23.77 16.67 -4.50
C MET A 1 23.45 15.21 -4.82
N GLN A 2 23.77 14.69 -6.02
CA GLN A 2 23.46 13.30 -6.41
C GLN A 2 24.01 12.24 -5.45
N LEU A 3 25.29 12.35 -5.05
CA LEU A 3 25.89 11.40 -4.10
C LEU A 3 25.14 11.37 -2.75
N ALA A 4 24.72 12.54 -2.25
CA ALA A 4 23.92 12.62 -1.02
C ALA A 4 22.56 11.94 -1.20
N ALA A 5 21.88 12.15 -2.33
CA ALA A 5 20.61 11.48 -2.63
C ALA A 5 20.77 9.95 -2.68
N ILE A 6 21.80 9.45 -3.38
CA ILE A 6 22.10 8.01 -3.43
C ILE A 6 22.32 7.45 -2.02
N ILE A 7 23.21 8.07 -1.23
CA ILE A 7 23.56 7.57 0.10
C ILE A 7 22.34 7.57 1.01
N VAL A 8 21.62 8.69 1.10
CA VAL A 8 20.47 8.82 2.01
C VAL A 8 19.36 7.85 1.61
N SER A 9 18.98 7.81 0.33
CA SER A 9 17.91 6.93 -0.14
C SER A 9 18.25 5.46 0.08
N LEU A 10 19.45 5.00 -0.31
CA LEU A 10 19.81 3.59 -0.18
C LEU A 10 19.98 3.17 1.28
N VAL A 11 20.57 4.01 2.14
CA VAL A 11 20.71 3.71 3.57
C VAL A 11 19.33 3.58 4.22
N LEU A 12 18.42 4.53 3.96
CA LEU A 12 17.06 4.47 4.50
C LEU A 12 16.31 3.23 4.01
N THR A 13 16.47 2.86 2.73
CA THR A 13 15.88 1.65 2.17
C THR A 13 16.40 0.40 2.86
N VAL A 14 17.73 0.27 3.03
CA VAL A 14 18.34 -0.88 3.71
C VAL A 14 17.84 -1.00 5.14
N VAL A 15 17.80 0.12 5.88
CA VAL A 15 17.28 0.15 7.26
C VAL A 15 15.80 -0.26 7.29
N GLY A 16 14.99 0.31 6.41
CA GLY A 16 13.55 -0.01 6.31
C GLY A 16 13.30 -1.48 5.99
N VAL A 17 14.02 -2.05 5.03
CA VAL A 17 13.92 -3.47 4.66
C VAL A 17 14.38 -4.38 5.80
N ALA A 18 15.45 -4.02 6.51
CA ALA A 18 15.92 -4.78 7.67
C ALA A 18 14.88 -4.80 8.81
N LEU A 19 14.27 -3.66 9.11
CA LEU A 19 13.20 -3.56 10.11
C LEU A 19 11.95 -4.35 9.67
N LEU A 20 11.58 -4.28 8.39
CA LEU A 20 10.48 -5.05 7.84
C LEU A 20 10.74 -6.56 7.94
N ALA A 21 11.93 -7.02 7.55
CA ALA A 21 12.33 -8.43 7.65
C ALA A 21 12.28 -8.93 9.10
N ARG A 22 12.75 -8.11 10.05
CA ARG A 22 12.65 -8.41 11.49
C ARG A 22 11.19 -8.56 11.93
N ALA A 23 10.32 -7.63 11.52
CA ALA A 23 8.90 -7.68 11.87
C ALA A 23 8.20 -8.91 11.28
N ILE A 24 8.50 -9.26 10.02
CA ILE A 24 7.99 -10.49 9.38
C ILE A 24 8.44 -11.72 10.17
N GLY A 25 9.71 -11.80 10.57
CA GLY A 25 10.22 -12.90 11.40
C GLY A 25 9.47 -13.03 12.73
N GLN A 26 9.12 -11.91 13.36
CA GLN A 26 8.30 -11.91 14.58
C GLN A 26 6.88 -12.43 14.32
N PHE A 27 6.22 -11.98 13.25
CA PHE A 27 4.89 -12.49 12.89
C PHE A 27 4.89 -13.99 12.60
N VAL A 28 5.87 -14.47 11.83
CA VAL A 28 6.00 -15.91 11.55
C VAL A 28 6.19 -16.71 12.84
N ARG A 29 7.00 -16.20 13.79
CA ARG A 29 7.16 -16.83 15.09
C ARG A 29 5.84 -16.89 15.85
N TYR A 30 5.06 -15.82 15.87
CA TYR A 30 3.75 -15.81 16.53
C TYR A 30 2.75 -16.76 15.87
N PHE A 31 2.69 -16.81 14.54
CA PHE A 31 1.80 -17.73 13.84
C PHE A 31 2.11 -19.19 14.12
N ARG A 32 3.40 -19.53 14.28
CA ARG A 32 3.85 -20.89 14.64
C ARG A 32 3.47 -21.30 16.06
N LEU A 33 3.08 -20.38 16.94
CA LEU A 33 2.57 -20.71 18.27
C LEU A 33 1.10 -21.18 18.23
N GLY A 34 0.38 -20.89 17.15
CA GLY A 34 -1.02 -21.31 16.98
C GLY A 34 -1.15 -22.82 16.73
N GLN A 35 -2.31 -23.37 17.10
CA GLN A 35 -2.67 -24.75 16.76
C GLN A 35 -2.73 -24.93 15.23
N PRO A 36 -2.26 -26.08 14.69
CA PRO A 36 -2.42 -26.38 13.28
C PRO A 36 -3.90 -26.42 12.92
N VAL A 37 -4.26 -25.79 11.81
CA VAL A 37 -5.60 -25.87 11.25
C VAL A 37 -5.86 -27.30 10.74
N PRO A 38 -7.10 -27.80 10.79
CA PRO A 38 -7.43 -29.12 10.25
C PRO A 38 -6.94 -29.27 8.81
N ALA A 39 -6.38 -30.43 8.46
CA ALA A 39 -5.87 -30.69 7.12
C ALA A 39 -6.97 -30.44 6.08
N GLY A 40 -6.63 -29.71 5.01
CA GLY A 40 -7.60 -29.34 3.96
C GLY A 40 -8.43 -28.09 4.25
N SER A 41 -8.60 -27.66 5.51
CA SER A 41 -9.49 -26.52 5.84
C SER A 41 -9.11 -25.16 5.25
N ARG A 42 -7.85 -24.99 4.82
CA ARG A 42 -7.38 -23.76 4.14
C ARG A 42 -6.85 -23.97 2.73
N THR A 43 -6.72 -25.22 2.29
CA THR A 43 -6.07 -25.62 1.03
C THR A 43 -7.00 -26.42 0.12
N ASP A 44 -8.27 -26.56 0.48
CA ASP A 44 -9.33 -27.25 -0.26
C ASP A 44 -9.60 -26.69 -1.65
N ASN A 45 -9.64 -25.36 -1.80
CA ASN A 45 -9.94 -24.70 -3.08
C ASN A 45 -9.06 -23.47 -3.35
N PRO A 46 -7.77 -23.66 -3.70
CA PRO A 46 -6.82 -22.56 -3.85
C PRO A 46 -7.22 -21.59 -4.98
N TYR A 47 -7.85 -22.08 -6.04
CA TYR A 47 -8.28 -21.25 -7.17
C TYR A 47 -9.40 -20.27 -6.77
N GLN A 48 -10.52 -20.78 -6.25
CA GLN A 48 -11.65 -19.92 -5.86
C GLN A 48 -11.26 -18.91 -4.77
N ARG A 49 -10.39 -19.31 -3.85
CA ARG A 49 -9.88 -18.42 -2.79
C ARG A 49 -9.01 -17.31 -3.37
N SER A 50 -8.17 -17.61 -4.36
CA SER A 50 -7.33 -16.61 -5.04
C SER A 50 -8.16 -15.63 -5.86
N VAL A 51 -9.16 -16.11 -6.61
CA VAL A 51 -10.08 -15.24 -7.36
C VAL A 51 -10.86 -14.33 -6.41
N THR A 52 -11.36 -14.89 -5.30
CA THR A 52 -12.08 -14.12 -4.28
C THR A 52 -11.16 -13.09 -3.63
N LEU A 53 -9.91 -13.45 -3.32
CA LEU A 53 -8.91 -12.52 -2.81
C LEU A 53 -8.73 -11.35 -3.76
N VAL A 54 -8.44 -11.61 -5.04
CA VAL A 54 -8.21 -10.56 -6.03
C VAL A 54 -9.45 -9.67 -6.18
N LYS A 55 -10.65 -10.25 -6.25
CA LYS A 55 -11.91 -9.51 -6.39
C LYS A 55 -12.17 -8.61 -5.17
N GLU A 56 -11.99 -9.14 -3.97
CA GLU A 56 -12.21 -8.39 -2.73
C GLU A 56 -11.11 -7.35 -2.50
N PHE A 57 -9.87 -7.66 -2.88
CA PHE A 57 -8.71 -6.80 -2.68
C PHE A 57 -8.67 -5.64 -3.68
N LEU A 58 -8.86 -5.88 -4.97
CA LEU A 58 -8.88 -4.79 -5.96
C LEU A 58 -10.19 -4.03 -5.92
N GLY A 59 -11.32 -4.73 -5.79
CA GLY A 59 -12.64 -4.11 -5.79
C GLY A 59 -13.00 -3.41 -4.48
N HIS A 60 -12.33 -3.73 -3.36
CA HIS A 60 -12.68 -3.24 -2.03
C HIS A 60 -14.19 -3.32 -1.74
N THR A 61 -14.86 -4.33 -2.29
CA THR A 61 -16.33 -4.46 -2.38
C THR A 61 -17.03 -4.35 -1.02
N ARG A 62 -16.39 -4.85 0.05
CA ARG A 62 -16.88 -4.72 1.43
C ARG A 62 -16.59 -3.36 2.05
N MET A 63 -15.43 -2.76 1.78
CA MET A 63 -15.04 -1.47 2.35
C MET A 63 -15.73 -0.29 1.66
N ASN A 64 -16.05 -0.41 0.37
CA ASN A 64 -16.75 0.64 -0.37
C ASN A 64 -18.19 0.88 0.10
N ARG A 65 -18.73 -0.02 0.95
CA ARG A 65 -20.02 0.18 1.64
C ARG A 65 -19.98 1.30 2.68
N TRP A 66 -18.79 1.77 3.06
CA TRP A 66 -18.58 2.81 4.08
C TRP A 66 -18.60 4.22 3.47
N GLY A 67 -19.20 4.37 2.29
CA GLY A 67 -19.37 5.65 1.59
C GLY A 67 -18.03 6.32 1.29
N VAL A 68 -17.88 7.56 1.75
CA VAL A 68 -16.71 8.41 1.50
C VAL A 68 -15.41 7.78 2.00
N ILE A 69 -15.42 7.09 3.16
CA ILE A 69 -14.23 6.44 3.72
C ILE A 69 -13.75 5.32 2.80
N GLY A 70 -14.70 4.52 2.29
CA GLY A 70 -14.41 3.41 1.39
C GLY A 70 -13.77 3.87 0.09
N VAL A 71 -14.34 4.91 -0.54
CA VAL A 71 -13.81 5.50 -1.77
C VAL A 71 -12.43 6.13 -1.53
N ALA A 72 -12.27 6.92 -0.46
CA ALA A 72 -11.00 7.57 -0.14
C ALA A 72 -9.89 6.53 0.11
N HIS A 73 -10.19 5.46 0.87
CA HIS A 73 -9.24 4.38 1.10
C HIS A 73 -8.91 3.61 -0.18
N TRP A 74 -9.89 3.39 -1.06
CA TRP A 74 -9.65 2.69 -2.33
C TRP A 74 -8.58 3.40 -3.17
N PHE A 75 -8.65 4.72 -3.31
CA PHE A 75 -7.61 5.47 -4.02
C PHE A 75 -6.23 5.33 -3.39
N VAL A 76 -6.15 5.37 -2.06
CA VAL A 76 -4.88 5.15 -1.34
C VAL A 76 -4.34 3.74 -1.57
N ALA A 77 -5.20 2.72 -1.57
CA ALA A 77 -4.80 1.35 -1.81
C ALA A 77 -4.30 1.13 -3.25
N ILE A 78 -5.00 1.66 -4.26
CA ILE A 78 -4.55 1.59 -5.65
C ILE A 78 -3.26 2.39 -5.85
N GLY A 79 -3.16 3.59 -5.27
CA GLY A 79 -1.92 4.37 -5.28
C GLY A 79 -0.73 3.61 -4.70
N PHE A 80 -0.93 2.90 -3.57
CA PHE A 80 0.09 2.04 -2.98
C PHE A 80 0.50 0.89 -3.91
N LEU A 81 -0.45 0.25 -4.60
CA LEU A 81 -0.17 -0.80 -5.58
C LEU A 81 0.55 -0.29 -6.83
N THR A 82 0.44 1.00 -7.13
CA THR A 82 1.15 1.68 -8.23
C THR A 82 2.57 2.12 -7.85
N LEU A 83 2.94 2.11 -6.55
CA LEU A 83 4.29 2.49 -6.11
C LEU A 83 5.43 1.63 -6.67
N PRO A 84 5.33 0.29 -6.86
CA PRO A 84 6.45 -0.51 -7.33
C PRO A 84 7.10 0.00 -8.63
N PRO A 85 6.37 0.22 -9.75
CA PRO A 85 6.98 0.74 -10.95
C PRO A 85 7.55 2.16 -10.76
N THR A 86 6.87 3.03 -10.02
CA THR A 86 7.35 4.42 -9.80
C THR A 86 8.59 4.47 -8.89
N LEU A 87 8.70 3.58 -7.91
CA LEU A 87 9.88 3.40 -7.06
C LEU A 87 11.06 2.89 -7.87
N VAL A 88 10.85 1.89 -8.72
CA VAL A 88 11.91 1.38 -9.62
C VAL A 88 12.45 2.53 -10.50
N GLN A 89 11.55 3.37 -11.02
CA GLN A 89 11.93 4.58 -11.73
C GLN A 89 12.72 5.57 -10.88
N ALA A 90 12.24 5.90 -9.69
CA ALA A 90 12.95 6.79 -8.77
C ALA A 90 14.35 6.27 -8.40
N TYR A 91 14.52 4.95 -8.20
CA TYR A 91 15.84 4.36 -7.94
C TYR A 91 16.77 4.47 -9.14
N GLY A 92 16.29 4.26 -10.36
CA GLY A 92 17.08 4.49 -11.57
C GLY A 92 17.52 5.96 -11.68
N GLN A 93 16.62 6.88 -11.34
CA GLN A 93 16.85 8.33 -11.36
C GLN A 93 17.91 8.80 -10.35
N LEU A 94 18.21 8.03 -9.31
CA LEU A 94 19.34 8.32 -8.41
C LEU A 94 20.69 8.26 -9.15
N PHE A 95 20.82 7.38 -10.16
CA PHE A 95 22.07 7.17 -10.90
C PHE A 95 22.09 7.93 -12.23
N ARG A 96 20.96 8.01 -12.91
CA ARG A 96 20.79 8.74 -14.18
C ARG A 96 19.46 9.48 -14.16
N ALA A 97 19.49 10.81 -14.12
CA ALA A 97 18.31 11.63 -13.90
C ALA A 97 17.19 11.42 -14.95
N ASP A 98 17.57 11.07 -16.18
CA ASP A 98 16.70 10.78 -17.32
C ASP A 98 16.25 9.30 -17.39
N TRP A 99 16.59 8.49 -16.39
CA TRP A 99 16.21 7.08 -16.39
C TRP A 99 14.70 6.90 -16.31
N THR A 100 14.17 6.08 -17.22
CA THR A 100 12.77 5.70 -17.27
C THR A 100 12.65 4.18 -17.36
N LEU A 101 11.46 3.66 -17.06
CA LEU A 101 11.18 2.24 -17.19
C LEU A 101 11.32 1.81 -18.66
N PRO A 102 11.96 0.67 -18.97
CA PRO A 102 12.25 0.28 -20.36
C PRO A 102 10.99 0.03 -21.21
N VAL A 103 9.85 -0.30 -20.60
CA VAL A 103 8.58 -0.58 -21.30
C VAL A 103 7.52 0.51 -21.05
N LEU A 104 7.53 1.12 -19.87
CA LEU A 104 6.49 2.07 -19.43
C LEU A 104 6.95 3.53 -19.50
N GLY A 105 8.25 3.78 -19.68
CA GLY A 105 8.81 5.13 -19.79
C GLY A 105 8.38 5.82 -21.08
N GLY A 106 7.84 7.03 -20.98
CA GLY A 106 7.31 7.76 -22.13
C GLY A 106 5.94 7.28 -22.61
N PHE A 107 5.33 6.29 -21.93
CA PHE A 107 4.00 5.82 -22.29
C PHE A 107 2.94 6.73 -21.68
N LEU A 108 2.48 7.71 -22.48
CA LEU A 108 1.57 8.78 -22.05
C LEU A 108 0.35 8.28 -21.23
N PRO A 109 -0.35 7.17 -21.58
CA PRO A 109 -1.46 6.68 -20.75
C PRO A 109 -1.02 6.27 -19.34
N PHE A 110 0.16 5.69 -19.18
CA PHE A 110 0.70 5.33 -17.88
C PHE A 110 1.13 6.56 -17.09
N GLU A 111 1.74 7.55 -17.74
CA GLU A 111 2.11 8.83 -17.12
C GLU A 111 0.88 9.61 -16.61
N MET A 112 -0.17 9.70 -17.43
CA MET A 112 -1.44 10.31 -17.02
C MET A 112 -2.10 9.53 -15.87
N TYR A 113 -1.99 8.20 -15.88
CA TYR A 113 -2.50 7.35 -14.81
C TYR A 113 -1.77 7.58 -13.48
N ILE A 114 -0.43 7.65 -13.47
CA ILE A 114 0.33 7.87 -12.24
C ILE A 114 0.09 9.27 -11.66
N GLU A 115 -0.07 10.29 -12.51
CA GLU A 115 -0.41 11.65 -12.07
C GLU A 115 -1.80 11.69 -11.44
N PHE A 116 -2.81 11.11 -12.13
CA PHE A 116 -4.17 11.04 -11.61
C PHE A 116 -4.24 10.28 -10.28
N ILE A 117 -3.66 9.08 -10.21
CA ILE A 117 -3.72 8.27 -8.99
C ILE A 117 -2.89 8.89 -7.87
N GLY A 118 -1.80 9.59 -8.19
CA GLY A 118 -0.98 10.35 -7.24
C GLY A 118 -1.81 11.44 -6.56
N VAL A 119 -2.47 12.29 -7.36
CA VAL A 119 -3.36 13.35 -6.84
C VAL A 119 -4.50 12.76 -6.02
N MET A 120 -5.17 11.72 -6.53
CA MET A 120 -6.28 11.10 -5.82
C MET A 120 -5.85 10.41 -4.52
N THR A 121 -4.63 9.87 -4.47
CA THR A 121 -4.06 9.31 -3.23
C THR A 121 -3.84 10.39 -2.19
N VAL A 122 -3.27 11.54 -2.58
CA VAL A 122 -3.07 12.68 -1.66
C VAL A 122 -4.41 13.19 -1.13
N ILE A 123 -5.41 13.35 -2.00
CA ILE A 123 -6.77 13.75 -1.60
C ILE A 123 -7.38 12.70 -0.66
N GLY A 124 -7.27 11.41 -0.98
CA GLY A 124 -7.77 10.32 -0.15
C GLY A 124 -7.15 10.32 1.24
N ILE A 125 -5.83 10.50 1.34
CA ILE A 125 -5.12 10.65 2.62
C ILE A 125 -5.65 11.85 3.40
N ALA A 126 -5.78 13.01 2.76
CA ALA A 126 -6.27 14.23 3.42
C ALA A 126 -7.70 14.05 3.97
N VAL A 127 -8.59 13.43 3.21
CA VAL A 127 -9.96 13.11 3.64
C VAL A 127 -9.95 12.16 4.84
N LEU A 128 -9.18 11.05 4.77
CA LEU A 128 -9.10 10.09 5.87
C LEU A 128 -8.47 10.68 7.12
N MET A 129 -7.45 11.54 6.98
CA MET A 129 -6.86 12.30 8.07
C MET A 129 -7.89 13.22 8.72
N ALA A 130 -8.63 14.00 7.93
CA ALA A 130 -9.67 14.89 8.44
C ALA A 130 -10.75 14.12 9.22
N ILE A 131 -11.28 13.04 8.64
CA ILE A 131 -12.26 12.17 9.30
C ILE A 131 -11.70 11.61 10.61
N ARG A 132 -10.44 11.16 10.62
CA ARG A 132 -9.77 10.64 11.82
C ARG A 132 -9.64 11.69 12.91
N LEU A 133 -9.22 12.91 12.57
CA LEU A 133 -9.05 14.03 13.50
C LEU A 133 -10.38 14.52 14.07
N LEU A 134 -11.46 14.46 13.29
CA LEU A 134 -12.82 14.78 13.76
C LEU A 134 -13.41 13.68 14.64
N SER A 135 -13.03 12.43 14.41
CA SER A 135 -13.52 11.25 15.14
C SER A 135 -12.69 10.91 16.38
N LEU A 136 -11.81 11.82 16.83
CA LEU A 136 -10.97 11.58 18.00
C LEU A 136 -11.82 11.36 19.27
N PRO A 137 -11.48 10.38 20.13
CA PRO A 137 -12.22 10.12 21.37
C PRO A 137 -12.32 11.33 22.32
N SER A 138 -11.33 12.23 22.26
CA SER A 138 -11.31 13.48 23.03
C SER A 138 -12.33 14.52 22.55
N ARG A 139 -12.83 14.40 21.31
CA ARG A 139 -13.82 15.31 20.69
C ARG A 139 -15.21 14.69 20.63
N ALA A 140 -15.29 13.37 20.51
CA ALA A 140 -16.54 12.64 20.63
C ALA A 140 -16.94 12.61 22.12
N GLY A 141 -17.65 13.65 22.60
CA GLY A 141 -18.24 13.66 23.93
C GLY A 141 -18.91 12.32 24.21
N ARG A 142 -18.50 11.66 25.31
CA ARG A 142 -18.79 10.26 25.68
C ARG A 142 -20.04 9.71 24.98
N LYS A 143 -19.87 9.04 23.84
CA LYS A 143 -20.89 8.14 23.30
C LYS A 143 -20.82 6.82 24.06
N SER A 144 -21.05 6.88 25.37
CA SER A 144 -21.40 5.71 26.18
C SER A 144 -22.91 5.73 26.36
N ARG A 145 -23.61 5.04 25.46
CA ARG A 145 -24.93 4.49 25.71
C ARG A 145 -25.13 3.31 24.77
#